data_AF-A0A6A4KII3-F1
#
_entry.id   AF-A0A6A4KII3-F1
#
_cell.length_a   1.000
_cell.length_b   1.000
_cell.length_c   1.000
_cell.angle_alpha   90.00
_cell.angle_beta   90.00
_cell.angle_gamma   90.00
#
_symmetry.space_group_name_H-M   'P 1'
#
loop_
_entity.id
_entity.type
_entity.pdbx_description
1 polymer ?
#
loop_
_entity_poly.entity_id
_entity_poly.type
_entity_poly.pdbx_seq_one_letter_code
_entity_poly.pdbx_strand_id
1 'polypeptide(L)'
;MASTDPRLMENGNIKGLSKETRHGRTAHNMSSSSLRKKSDLALVSKVPCGLVRLLLANLQEVILGTKLSVLFPAIPAAIVAKCYGFGDPWIFALSLLGLTPLAERVSFLTEQIAYYTGPTVGGLLNATCGNATELIIAIFALIQYKVDVVKYSLLGSILSNLLLVLGTSLFCGGIANITKEQKFDRRQGDVNSLLLLMALLCHILPLMFRYTGDSVVVTAKPTLLLSRVCSIIMLIGYFGYLVFQLWTHRQFFETQEEVDDSDDLTSQEAPVIGFWSGFAWLAAMTAVIALLSEFVVGTIENASESWGISVSFISIILLPIVGNAAEHAGAIIFAFKNKLDISLGVALGSATQIAVFVVPLCVVISWICGIKMDLDFNLLETGSLALSIIDGTSHYMKGFVLLLCYIVIGACFFVSPTPTLSFGLLKSLAIHTRNADAQQMGCICYSLILMGFSCLKSYSFSLVSIYKRLHAFRVEMDSVQKNLSLFFEE
;
A
#
# COMPACT_ATOMS: atom_id res chain seq x y z
N MET A 1 33.22 14.42 66.77
CA MET A 1 32.61 14.07 65.47
C MET A 1 32.29 15.40 64.78
N ALA A 2 33.16 16.08 64.02
CA ALA A 2 33.83 15.71 62.75
C ALA A 2 32.83 15.02 61.79
N SER A 3 32.52 15.50 60.58
CA SER A 3 33.10 16.49 59.63
C SER A 3 32.03 16.80 58.55
N THR A 4 31.71 18.06 58.22
CA THR A 4 32.14 18.83 57.01
C THR A 4 32.10 18.11 55.64
N ASP A 5 31.35 18.73 54.72
CA ASP A 5 31.09 18.49 53.27
C ASP A 5 32.35 18.22 52.40
N PRO A 6 32.26 17.56 51.21
CA PRO A 6 31.92 18.33 50.00
C PRO A 6 31.21 17.61 48.83
N ARG A 7 30.49 18.44 48.07
CA ARG A 7 30.18 18.32 46.64
C ARG A 7 31.34 17.73 45.81
N LEU A 8 31.06 16.67 45.04
CA LEU A 8 31.86 16.25 43.89
C LEU A 8 30.95 16.18 42.65
N MET A 9 31.20 17.11 41.72
CA MET A 9 30.83 16.99 40.33
C MET A 9 31.79 16.02 39.65
N GLU A 10 31.29 14.99 38.98
CA GLU A 10 31.97 14.36 37.84
C GLU A 10 30.95 13.68 36.92
N ASN A 11 30.97 14.06 35.64
CA ASN A 11 30.20 13.51 34.49
C ASN A 11 28.66 13.66 34.45
N GLY A 12 28.20 14.92 34.46
CA GLY A 12 27.59 15.54 33.27
C GLY A 12 26.44 14.85 32.50
N ASN A 13 25.60 13.99 33.09
CA ASN A 13 24.34 13.62 32.44
C ASN A 13 23.15 13.66 33.42
N ILE A 14 22.35 14.70 33.31
CA ILE A 14 21.13 14.90 34.10
C ILE A 14 20.07 13.93 33.55
N LYS A 15 19.81 12.85 34.28
CA LYS A 15 18.57 12.07 34.14
C LYS A 15 17.40 12.95 34.60
N GLY A 16 16.86 13.72 33.66
CA GLY A 16 15.71 14.59 33.85
C GLY A 16 14.67 14.33 32.77
N LEU A 17 13.71 13.46 33.09
CA LEU A 17 12.28 13.60 32.76
C LEU A 17 11.92 14.24 31.39
N SER A 18 12.28 13.61 30.27
CA SER A 18 11.52 13.83 29.03
C SER A 18 10.48 12.73 28.92
N LYS A 19 9.21 13.10 29.05
CA LYS A 19 8.07 12.24 28.72
C LYS A 19 8.09 12.08 27.19
N GLU A 20 8.96 11.20 26.72
CA GLU A 20 9.18 10.92 25.31
C GLU A 20 7.84 10.48 24.71
N THR A 21 7.39 11.19 23.67
CA THR A 21 6.12 10.96 23.01
C THR A 21 6.21 9.65 22.25
N ARG A 22 5.92 8.51 22.92
CA ARG A 22 5.80 7.20 22.29
C ARG A 22 4.78 7.30 21.15
N HIS A 23 5.29 7.38 19.93
CA HIS A 23 4.47 7.21 18.73
C HIS A 23 4.32 5.71 18.54
N GLY A 24 3.13 5.16 18.78
CA GLY A 24 2.84 3.77 18.44
C GLY A 24 2.97 3.59 16.93
N ARG A 25 3.72 2.58 16.50
CA ARG A 25 3.84 2.21 15.08
C ARG A 25 2.76 1.20 14.74
N THR A 26 2.20 1.30 13.54
CA THR A 26 1.30 0.28 12.98
C THR A 26 2.14 -0.82 12.33
N ALA A 27 1.55 -2.01 12.19
CA ALA A 27 2.20 -3.15 11.52
C ALA A 27 2.75 -2.78 10.13
N HIS A 28 1.99 -1.97 9.39
CA HIS A 28 2.35 -1.48 8.05
C HIS A 28 3.65 -0.66 8.06
N ASN A 29 3.79 0.24 9.04
CA ASN A 29 4.98 1.08 9.18
C ASN A 29 6.22 0.26 9.53
N MET A 30 6.06 -0.87 10.22
CA MET A 30 7.23 -1.69 10.58
C MET A 30 7.81 -2.45 9.37
N SER A 31 7.01 -2.72 8.33
CA SER A 31 7.44 -3.48 7.14
C SER A 31 8.64 -2.85 6.42
N SER A 32 8.59 -1.53 6.16
CA SER A 32 9.67 -0.75 5.52
C SER A 32 10.97 -0.76 6.33
N SER A 33 10.89 -0.61 7.65
CA SER A 33 12.09 -0.60 8.51
C SER A 33 12.87 -1.94 8.48
N SER A 34 12.21 -3.07 8.22
CA SER A 34 12.84 -4.40 8.22
C SER A 34 13.85 -4.63 7.08
N LEU A 35 13.71 -3.90 5.97
CA LEU A 35 14.57 -4.01 4.77
C LEU A 35 15.76 -3.05 4.78
N ARG A 36 15.84 -2.20 5.81
CA ARG A 36 16.89 -1.19 5.96
C ARG A 36 18.23 -1.83 6.29
N LYS A 37 19.28 -1.39 5.59
CA LYS A 37 20.68 -1.67 5.94
C LYS A 37 21.19 -0.52 6.80
N LYS A 38 21.84 -0.79 7.93
CA LYS A 38 22.62 0.23 8.66
C LYS A 38 23.71 0.71 7.70
N SER A 39 23.60 1.94 7.19
CA SER A 39 24.57 2.51 6.28
C SER A 39 25.77 3.02 7.08
N ASP A 40 26.97 2.52 6.79
CA ASP A 40 28.18 3.08 7.39
C ASP A 40 28.39 4.47 6.82
N LEU A 41 28.09 5.49 7.64
CA LEU A 41 28.23 6.92 7.34
C LEU A 41 29.68 7.34 6.99
N ALA A 42 30.63 6.40 7.06
CA ALA A 42 32.05 6.60 6.84
C ALA A 42 32.38 7.13 5.42
N LEU A 43 31.61 6.74 4.39
CA LEU A 43 31.89 7.07 2.99
C LEU A 43 31.58 8.55 2.63
N VAL A 44 30.61 9.18 3.30
CA VAL A 44 30.20 10.58 3.05
C VAL A 44 30.96 11.60 3.90
N SER A 45 31.67 11.14 4.95
CA SER A 45 32.46 12.02 5.83
C SER A 45 33.61 12.77 5.12
N LYS A 46 34.03 12.31 3.94
CA LYS A 46 35.16 12.85 3.17
C LYS A 46 34.82 14.03 2.25
N VAL A 47 33.56 14.46 2.14
CA VAL A 47 33.17 15.56 1.23
C VAL A 47 33.30 16.92 1.92
N PRO A 48 34.06 17.90 1.40
CA PRO A 48 34.38 19.15 2.10
C PRO A 48 33.23 20.17 2.17
N CYS A 49 32.19 20.06 1.34
CA CYS A 49 31.10 21.03 1.28
C CYS A 49 29.86 20.54 2.07
N GLY A 50 29.42 21.29 3.09
CA GLY A 50 28.36 20.85 4.03
C GLY A 50 27.00 20.56 3.40
N LEU A 51 26.58 21.35 2.41
CA LEU A 51 25.30 21.18 1.70
C LEU A 51 25.32 19.95 0.77
N VAL A 52 26.45 19.73 0.10
CA VAL A 52 26.69 18.56 -0.76
C VAL A 52 26.82 17.30 0.09
N ARG A 53 27.47 17.39 1.26
CA ARG A 53 27.54 16.29 2.24
C ARG A 53 26.16 15.90 2.75
N LEU A 54 25.29 16.87 3.05
CA LEU A 54 23.91 16.61 3.47
C LEU A 54 23.09 15.97 2.34
N LEU A 55 23.23 16.45 1.11
CA LEU A 55 22.57 15.85 -0.06
C LEU A 55 23.06 14.43 -0.35
N LEU A 56 24.38 14.19 -0.32
CA LEU A 56 24.95 12.85 -0.54
C LEU A 56 24.63 11.89 0.61
N ALA A 57 24.57 12.36 1.86
CA ALA A 57 24.13 11.55 3.00
C ALA A 57 22.67 11.13 2.83
N ASN A 58 21.79 12.07 2.47
CA ASN A 58 20.39 11.77 2.16
C ASN A 58 20.26 10.83 0.96
N LEU A 59 21.04 11.03 -0.11
CA LEU A 59 21.05 10.19 -1.30
C LEU A 59 21.48 8.76 -0.98
N GLN A 60 22.56 8.60 -0.20
CA GLN A 60 23.05 7.29 0.23
C GLN A 60 22.01 6.58 1.09
N GLU A 61 21.39 7.28 2.04
CA GLU A 61 20.40 6.65 2.92
C GLU A 61 19.12 6.26 2.16
N VAL A 62 18.65 7.14 1.26
CA VAL A 62 17.45 6.87 0.48
C VAL A 62 17.69 5.76 -0.54
N ILE A 63 18.77 5.81 -1.33
CA ILE A 63 18.98 4.88 -2.44
C ILE A 63 19.72 3.60 -2.01
N LEU A 64 20.79 3.73 -1.22
CA LEU A 64 21.67 2.62 -0.84
C LEU A 64 21.32 2.00 0.52
N GLY A 65 20.40 2.60 1.28
CA GLY A 65 19.95 2.12 2.59
C GLY A 65 19.03 0.90 2.57
N THR A 66 18.79 0.28 1.41
CA THR A 66 17.91 -0.89 1.26
C THR A 66 18.64 -2.10 0.67
N LYS A 67 18.24 -3.31 1.09
CA LYS A 67 18.69 -4.57 0.47
C LYS A 67 18.28 -4.65 -1.01
N LEU A 68 17.23 -3.93 -1.41
CA LEU A 68 16.77 -3.83 -2.80
C LEU A 68 17.57 -2.83 -3.65
N SER A 69 18.63 -2.21 -3.09
CA SER A 69 19.47 -1.23 -3.80
C SER A 69 20.06 -1.78 -5.09
N VAL A 70 20.27 -3.10 -5.16
CA VAL A 70 20.76 -3.84 -6.33
C VAL A 70 19.84 -3.67 -7.55
N LEU A 71 18.55 -3.39 -7.37
CA LEU A 71 17.58 -3.23 -8.46
C LEU A 71 17.49 -1.80 -9.00
N PHE A 72 18.01 -0.78 -8.30
CA PHE A 72 17.95 0.61 -8.78
C PHE A 72 18.58 0.84 -10.15
N PRO A 73 19.68 0.17 -10.56
CA PRO A 73 20.22 0.29 -11.91
C PRO A 73 19.22 -0.08 -13.02
N ALA A 74 18.16 -0.84 -12.73
CA ALA A 74 17.10 -1.14 -13.69
C ALA A 74 16.32 0.11 -14.13
N ILE A 75 16.23 1.14 -13.29
CA ILE A 75 15.53 2.40 -13.59
C ILE A 75 16.20 3.16 -14.75
N PRO A 76 17.49 3.57 -14.67
CA PRO A 76 18.15 4.21 -15.80
C PRO A 76 18.27 3.26 -16.99
N ALA A 77 18.41 1.95 -16.77
CA ALA A 77 18.43 0.98 -17.86
C ALA A 77 17.10 0.95 -18.64
N ALA A 78 15.95 1.04 -17.97
CA ALA A 78 14.64 1.11 -18.62
C ALA A 78 14.48 2.40 -19.45
N ILE A 79 14.95 3.54 -18.92
CA ILE A 79 14.92 4.83 -19.62
C ILE A 79 15.82 4.77 -20.87
N VAL A 80 17.05 4.27 -20.72
CA VAL A 80 17.99 4.09 -21.84
C VAL A 80 17.41 3.14 -22.88
N ALA A 81 16.84 2.00 -22.47
CA ALA A 81 16.20 1.05 -23.36
C ALA A 81 15.08 1.73 -24.18
N LYS A 82 14.27 2.59 -23.56
CA LYS A 82 13.24 3.36 -24.25
C LYS A 82 13.84 4.39 -25.22
N CYS A 83 14.85 5.16 -24.80
CA CYS A 83 15.47 6.19 -25.63
C CYS A 83 16.18 5.64 -26.86
N TYR A 84 16.81 4.47 -26.75
CA TYR A 84 17.52 3.81 -27.86
C TYR A 84 16.64 2.85 -28.67
N GLY A 85 15.34 2.74 -28.35
CA GLY A 85 14.40 1.92 -29.10
C GLY A 85 14.66 0.40 -28.98
N PHE A 86 15.04 -0.07 -27.80
CA PHE A 86 15.12 -1.50 -27.51
C PHE A 86 13.73 -2.15 -27.61
N GLY A 87 13.69 -3.48 -27.78
CA GLY A 87 12.43 -4.20 -27.85
C GLY A 87 11.56 -4.00 -26.61
N ASP A 88 10.27 -3.80 -26.81
CA ASP A 88 9.28 -3.58 -25.75
C ASP A 88 9.30 -4.62 -24.61
N PRO A 89 9.55 -5.93 -24.84
CA PRO A 89 9.65 -6.90 -23.75
C PRO A 89 10.79 -6.60 -22.76
N TRP A 90 11.90 -6.02 -23.24
CA TRP A 90 13.02 -5.63 -22.39
C TRP A 90 12.71 -4.36 -21.60
N ILE A 91 12.05 -3.39 -22.24
CA ILE A 91 11.59 -2.17 -21.56
C ILE A 91 10.60 -2.55 -20.46
N PHE A 92 9.69 -3.46 -20.74
CA PHE A 92 8.73 -3.99 -19.78
C PHE A 92 9.44 -4.63 -18.57
N ALA A 93 10.34 -5.58 -18.80
CA ALA A 93 11.07 -6.28 -17.74
C ALA A 93 11.92 -5.33 -16.88
N LEU A 94 12.67 -4.42 -17.50
CA LEU A 94 13.50 -3.44 -16.78
C LEU A 94 12.65 -2.46 -15.97
N SER A 95 11.50 -2.04 -16.50
CA SER A 95 10.58 -1.15 -15.79
C SER A 95 9.96 -1.84 -14.58
N LEU A 96 9.56 -3.11 -14.70
CA LEU A 96 9.10 -3.90 -13.56
C LEU A 96 10.17 -4.05 -12.48
N LEU A 97 11.40 -4.41 -12.85
CA LEU A 97 12.50 -4.51 -11.91
C LEU A 97 12.81 -3.17 -11.22
N GLY A 98 12.67 -2.05 -11.94
CA GLY A 98 12.85 -0.71 -11.40
C GLY A 98 11.75 -0.27 -10.44
N LEU A 99 10.52 -0.76 -10.59
CA LEU A 99 9.40 -0.45 -9.69
C LEU A 99 9.57 -1.10 -8.31
N THR A 100 10.14 -2.31 -8.24
CA THR A 100 10.35 -3.05 -6.97
C THR A 100 11.05 -2.23 -5.88
N PRO A 101 12.25 -1.65 -6.10
CA PRO A 101 12.89 -0.82 -5.08
C PRO A 101 12.17 0.52 -4.86
N LEU A 102 11.48 1.07 -5.86
CA LEU A 102 10.78 2.35 -5.71
C LEU A 102 9.57 2.22 -4.77
N ALA A 103 8.78 1.16 -4.90
CA ALA A 103 7.64 0.88 -4.03
C ALA A 103 8.06 0.83 -2.56
N GLU A 104 9.16 0.11 -2.27
CA GLU A 104 9.74 0.02 -0.94
C GLU A 104 10.13 1.39 -0.38
N ARG A 105 10.77 2.23 -1.20
CA ARG A 105 11.27 3.54 -0.78
C ARG A 105 10.16 4.55 -0.56
N VAL A 106 9.08 4.49 -1.35
CA VAL A 106 7.89 5.31 -1.12
C VAL A 106 7.28 4.98 0.24
N SER A 107 7.15 3.70 0.58
CA SER A 107 6.67 3.27 1.91
C SER A 107 7.60 3.76 3.04
N PHE A 108 8.91 3.61 2.89
CA PHE A 108 9.89 4.13 3.85
C PHE A 108 9.80 5.66 4.02
N LEU A 109 9.76 6.43 2.94
CA LEU A 109 9.68 7.90 3.01
C LEU A 109 8.37 8.36 3.64
N THR A 110 7.28 7.64 3.38
CA THR A 110 5.97 7.85 4.00
C THR A 110 6.06 7.64 5.52
N GLU A 111 6.75 6.59 5.97
CA GLU A 111 7.03 6.36 7.38
C GLU A 111 7.87 7.49 8.00
N GLN A 112 8.93 7.95 7.32
CA GLN A 112 9.77 9.05 7.80
C GLN A 112 8.98 10.36 7.98
N ILE A 113 8.06 10.65 7.06
CA ILE A 113 7.18 11.82 7.16
C ILE A 113 6.13 11.66 8.27
N ALA A 114 5.68 10.43 8.55
CA ALA A 114 4.72 10.14 9.61
C ALA A 114 5.23 10.55 11.01
N TYR A 115 6.54 10.50 11.27
CA TYR A 115 7.13 10.97 12.55
C TYR A 115 6.90 12.45 12.82
N TYR A 116 6.77 13.26 11.77
CA TYR A 116 6.62 14.72 11.88
C TYR A 116 5.15 15.18 11.81
N THR A 117 4.26 14.35 11.28
CA THR A 117 2.87 14.72 10.98
C THR A 117 1.86 14.22 12.02
N GLY A 118 2.31 13.36 12.95
CA GLY A 118 1.50 12.81 14.03
C GLY A 118 0.66 11.60 13.58
N PRO A 119 0.05 10.87 14.53
CA PRO A 119 -0.54 9.54 14.26
C PRO A 119 -1.65 9.54 13.20
N THR A 120 -2.54 10.55 13.23
CA THR A 120 -3.69 10.61 12.31
C THR A 120 -3.26 10.95 10.89
N VAL A 121 -2.43 11.98 10.71
CA VAL A 121 -1.96 12.39 9.37
C VAL A 121 -0.97 11.37 8.83
N GLY A 122 -0.08 10.86 9.67
CA GLY A 122 0.85 9.79 9.29
C GLY A 122 0.14 8.50 8.90
N GLY A 123 -0.93 8.12 9.61
CA GLY A 123 -1.75 6.96 9.25
C GLY A 123 -2.50 7.13 7.92
N LEU A 124 -3.04 8.32 7.65
CA LEU A 124 -3.65 8.63 6.35
C LEU A 124 -2.62 8.66 5.22
N LEU A 125 -1.43 9.23 5.48
CA LEU A 125 -0.32 9.24 4.54
C LEU A 125 0.10 7.80 4.19
N ASN A 126 0.23 6.93 5.20
CA ASN A 126 0.54 5.52 5.00
C ASN A 126 -0.53 4.79 4.21
N ALA A 127 -1.81 5.01 4.51
CA ALA A 127 -2.92 4.45 3.74
C ALA A 127 -2.87 4.82 2.24
N THR A 128 -2.51 6.06 1.93
CA THR A 128 -2.56 6.59 0.56
C THR A 128 -1.27 6.30 -0.21
N CYS A 129 -0.12 6.60 0.40
CA CYS A 129 1.19 6.46 -0.21
C CYS A 129 1.72 5.02 -0.17
N GLY A 130 1.27 4.19 0.78
CA GLY A 130 1.62 2.77 0.84
C GLY A 130 1.14 2.01 -0.41
N ASN A 131 -0.07 2.32 -0.88
CA ASN A 131 -0.65 1.74 -2.10
C ASN A 131 -0.46 2.62 -3.36
N ALA A 132 0.50 3.56 -3.33
CA ALA A 132 0.67 4.51 -4.42
C ALA A 132 1.11 3.83 -5.72
N THR A 133 1.95 2.79 -5.63
CA THR A 133 2.47 2.09 -6.81
C THR A 133 1.33 1.44 -7.60
N GLU A 134 0.45 0.73 -6.90
CA GLU A 134 -0.71 0.03 -7.45
C GLU A 134 -1.70 1.02 -8.04
N LEU A 135 -1.99 2.11 -7.31
CA LEU A 135 -2.89 3.16 -7.77
C LEU A 135 -2.35 3.87 -9.02
N ILE A 136 -1.05 4.16 -9.08
CA ILE A 136 -0.44 4.83 -10.24
C ILE A 136 -0.47 3.92 -11.47
N ILE A 137 -0.10 2.64 -11.33
CA ILE A 137 -0.18 1.66 -12.43
C ILE A 137 -1.63 1.54 -12.92
N ALA A 138 -2.59 1.45 -12.00
CA ALA A 138 -4.01 1.39 -12.32
C ALA A 138 -4.49 2.64 -13.07
N ILE A 139 -4.09 3.84 -12.64
CA ILE A 139 -4.45 5.10 -13.32
C ILE A 139 -3.89 5.13 -14.75
N PHE A 140 -2.62 4.79 -14.96
CA PHE A 140 -2.04 4.76 -16.31
C PHE A 140 -2.71 3.72 -17.20
N ALA A 141 -3.04 2.54 -16.66
CA ALA A 141 -3.79 1.52 -17.38
C ALA A 141 -5.22 1.99 -17.73
N LEU A 142 -5.91 2.69 -16.83
CA LEU A 142 -7.21 3.31 -17.10
C LEU A 142 -7.12 4.34 -18.23
N ILE A 143 -6.14 5.26 -18.19
CA ILE A 143 -5.96 6.29 -19.22
C ILE A 143 -5.70 5.67 -20.61
N GLN A 144 -5.00 4.53 -20.64
CA GLN A 144 -4.77 3.77 -21.89
C GLN A 144 -5.95 2.85 -22.27
N TYR A 145 -7.10 2.95 -21.59
CA TYR A 145 -8.32 2.15 -21.82
C TYR A 145 -8.12 0.63 -21.60
N LYS A 146 -7.13 0.25 -20.78
CA LYS A 146 -6.81 -1.14 -20.44
C LYS A 146 -7.49 -1.55 -19.15
N VAL A 147 -8.84 -1.51 -19.15
CA VAL A 147 -9.66 -1.80 -17.97
C VAL A 147 -9.36 -3.19 -17.39
N ASP A 148 -9.10 -4.18 -18.25
CA ASP A 148 -8.79 -5.54 -17.82
C ASP A 148 -7.46 -5.60 -17.05
N VAL A 149 -6.43 -4.87 -17.49
CA VAL A 149 -5.14 -4.77 -16.76
C VAL A 149 -5.36 -4.18 -15.37
N VAL A 150 -6.23 -3.18 -15.24
CA VAL A 150 -6.58 -2.56 -13.95
C VAL A 150 -7.27 -3.56 -13.05
N LYS A 151 -8.30 -4.26 -13.56
CA LYS A 151 -9.04 -5.25 -12.78
C LYS A 151 -8.15 -6.38 -12.31
N TYR A 152 -7.37 -6.97 -13.22
CA TYR A 152 -6.49 -8.09 -12.91
C TYR A 152 -5.35 -7.69 -11.96
N SER A 153 -4.75 -6.51 -12.12
CA SER A 153 -3.68 -6.05 -11.21
C SER A 153 -4.18 -5.77 -9.80
N LEU A 154 -5.31 -5.10 -9.64
CA LEU A 154 -5.85 -4.81 -8.31
C LEU A 154 -6.34 -6.08 -7.59
N LEU A 155 -7.04 -6.95 -8.31
CA LEU A 155 -7.46 -8.25 -7.76
C LEU A 155 -6.24 -9.11 -7.41
N GLY A 156 -5.25 -9.16 -8.31
CA GLY A 156 -4.01 -9.88 -8.09
C GLY A 156 -3.25 -9.39 -6.87
N SER A 157 -3.29 -8.09 -6.58
CA SER A 157 -2.70 -7.50 -5.37
C SER A 157 -3.42 -7.95 -4.09
N ILE A 158 -4.76 -8.04 -4.12
CA ILE A 158 -5.53 -8.64 -3.01
C ILE A 158 -5.17 -10.13 -2.83
N LEU A 159 -5.15 -10.91 -3.91
CA LEU A 159 -4.83 -12.35 -3.86
C LEU A 159 -3.37 -12.59 -3.43
N SER A 160 -2.44 -11.77 -3.89
CA SER A 160 -1.04 -11.82 -3.50
C SER A 160 -0.90 -11.61 -1.99
N ASN A 161 -1.55 -10.60 -1.43
CA ASN A 161 -1.49 -10.33 0.00
C ASN A 161 -2.14 -11.44 0.84
N LEU A 162 -3.33 -11.92 0.44
CA LEU A 162 -4.08 -12.92 1.20
C LEU A 162 -3.55 -14.35 1.06
N LEU A 163 -2.96 -14.71 -0.08
CA LEU A 163 -2.50 -16.08 -0.35
C LEU A 163 -0.98 -16.19 -0.35
N LEU A 164 -0.29 -15.34 -1.12
CA LEU A 164 1.16 -15.42 -1.27
C LEU A 164 1.89 -14.88 -0.03
N VAL A 165 1.60 -13.64 0.39
CA VAL A 165 2.28 -12.99 1.55
C VAL A 165 1.91 -13.69 2.84
N LEU A 166 0.61 -13.83 3.08
CA LEU A 166 0.12 -14.51 4.27
C LEU A 166 0.56 -15.98 4.28
N GLY A 167 0.47 -16.67 3.14
CA GLY A 167 0.89 -18.07 3.02
C GLY A 167 2.37 -18.28 3.26
N THR A 168 3.24 -17.49 2.61
CA THR A 168 4.70 -17.55 2.83
C THR A 168 5.06 -17.19 4.27
N SER A 169 4.41 -16.18 4.85
CA SER A 169 4.68 -15.76 6.23
C SER A 169 4.30 -16.83 7.24
N LEU A 170 3.10 -17.42 7.13
CA LEU A 170 2.66 -18.51 8.02
C LEU A 170 3.48 -19.80 7.81
N PHE A 171 3.84 -20.12 6.57
CA PHE A 171 4.62 -21.31 6.26
C PHE A 171 6.06 -21.18 6.78
N CYS A 172 6.77 -20.13 6.37
CA CYS A 172 8.17 -19.91 6.75
C CYS A 172 8.30 -19.57 8.25
N GLY A 173 7.41 -18.74 8.79
CA GLY A 173 7.38 -18.40 10.21
C GLY A 173 7.06 -19.61 11.08
N GLY A 174 6.11 -20.46 10.65
CA GLY A 174 5.74 -21.67 11.35
C GLY A 174 6.81 -22.77 11.30
N ILE A 175 7.53 -22.92 10.19
CA ILE A 175 8.68 -23.84 10.11
C ILE A 175 9.83 -23.35 11.00
N ALA A 176 10.15 -22.05 10.95
CA ALA A 176 11.22 -21.48 11.77
C ALA A 176 10.94 -21.57 13.27
N ASN A 177 9.66 -21.54 13.66
CA ASN A 177 9.21 -21.56 15.04
C ASN A 177 8.41 -22.82 15.38
N ILE A 178 8.78 -23.97 14.82
CA ILE A 178 8.00 -25.22 14.97
C ILE A 178 7.78 -25.65 16.44
N THR A 179 8.68 -25.26 17.33
CA THR A 179 8.65 -25.58 18.76
C THR A 179 7.88 -24.55 19.60
N LYS A 180 7.43 -23.44 19.02
CA LYS A 180 6.73 -22.35 19.71
C LYS A 180 5.33 -22.16 19.14
N GLU A 181 4.31 -22.09 19.99
CA GLU A 181 2.99 -21.65 19.53
C GLU A 181 3.05 -20.17 19.14
N GLN A 182 2.78 -19.88 17.86
CA GLN A 182 2.71 -18.51 17.38
C GLN A 182 1.33 -17.92 17.73
N LYS A 183 1.26 -17.17 18.82
CA LYS A 183 0.05 -16.48 19.26
C LYS A 183 -0.06 -15.14 18.52
N PHE A 184 -1.28 -14.77 18.17
CA PHE A 184 -1.58 -13.49 17.54
C PHE A 184 -2.95 -12.98 18.04
N ASP A 185 -3.11 -11.67 18.15
CA ASP A 185 -4.36 -11.03 18.52
C ASP A 185 -5.34 -11.03 17.33
N ARG A 186 -6.50 -11.63 17.53
CA ARG A 186 -7.53 -11.77 16.49
C ARG A 186 -8.25 -10.46 16.18
N ARG A 187 -8.22 -9.47 17.09
CA ARG A 187 -9.02 -8.25 16.98
C ARG A 187 -8.78 -7.47 15.69
N GLN A 188 -7.52 -7.27 15.31
CA GLN A 188 -7.16 -6.58 14.06
C GLN A 188 -7.54 -7.40 12.83
N GLY A 189 -7.34 -8.72 12.89
CA GLY A 189 -7.71 -9.65 11.83
C GLY A 189 -9.22 -9.68 11.58
N ASP A 190 -10.04 -9.66 12.64
CA ASP A 190 -11.49 -9.71 12.56
C ASP A 190 -12.08 -8.49 11.86
N VAL A 191 -11.60 -7.28 12.20
CA VAL A 191 -12.05 -6.03 11.57
C VAL A 191 -11.67 -6.01 10.08
N ASN A 192 -10.43 -6.38 9.73
CA ASN A 192 -9.99 -6.44 8.34
C ASN A 192 -10.73 -7.52 7.54
N SER A 193 -11.00 -8.68 8.14
CA SER A 193 -11.77 -9.77 7.52
C SER A 193 -13.21 -9.37 7.24
N LEU A 194 -13.85 -8.63 8.15
CA LEU A 194 -15.22 -8.13 7.96
C LEU A 194 -15.29 -7.12 6.80
N LEU A 195 -14.29 -6.24 6.68
CA LEU A 195 -14.19 -5.29 5.57
C LEU A 195 -13.91 -5.99 4.23
N LEU A 196 -13.07 -7.03 4.22
CA LEU A 196 -12.84 -7.87 3.05
C LEU A 196 -14.11 -8.64 2.64
N LEU A 197 -14.90 -9.13 3.61
CA LEU A 197 -16.19 -9.76 3.34
C LEU A 197 -17.19 -8.78 2.72
N MET A 198 -17.22 -7.53 3.19
CA MET A 198 -18.02 -6.46 2.60
C MET A 198 -17.58 -6.15 1.16
N ALA A 199 -16.27 -6.08 0.89
CA ALA A 199 -15.76 -5.91 -0.48
C ALA A 199 -16.14 -7.08 -1.38
N LEU A 200 -16.00 -8.31 -0.89
CA LEU A 200 -16.39 -9.52 -1.61
C LEU A 200 -17.89 -9.48 -1.97
N LEU A 201 -18.76 -9.10 -1.04
CA LEU A 201 -20.20 -8.93 -1.31
C LEU A 201 -20.43 -7.91 -2.43
N CYS A 202 -19.72 -6.78 -2.38
CA CYS A 202 -19.79 -5.73 -3.40
C CYS A 202 -19.26 -6.17 -4.77
N HIS A 203 -18.41 -7.19 -4.86
CA HIS A 203 -17.94 -7.78 -6.11
C HIS A 203 -18.87 -8.89 -6.63
N ILE A 204 -19.39 -9.73 -5.74
CA ILE A 204 -20.33 -10.81 -6.08
C ILE A 204 -21.64 -10.27 -6.66
N LEU A 205 -22.17 -9.16 -6.13
CA LEU A 205 -23.46 -8.63 -6.56
C LEU A 205 -23.49 -8.22 -8.05
N PRO A 206 -22.55 -7.41 -8.57
CA PRO A 206 -22.40 -7.15 -10.01
C PRO A 206 -22.22 -8.41 -10.85
N LEU A 207 -21.42 -9.37 -10.37
CA LEU A 207 -21.19 -10.67 -11.03
C LEU A 207 -22.50 -11.46 -11.17
N MET A 208 -23.27 -11.59 -10.10
CA MET A 208 -24.55 -12.31 -10.08
C MET A 208 -25.59 -11.65 -11.00
N PHE A 209 -25.55 -10.33 -11.13
CA PHE A 209 -26.44 -9.60 -12.04
C PHE A 209 -26.18 -9.96 -13.51
N ARG A 210 -24.92 -10.25 -13.88
CA ARG A 210 -24.57 -10.74 -15.21
C ARG A 210 -25.13 -12.12 -15.50
N TYR A 211 -25.08 -13.04 -14.52
CA TYR A 211 -25.56 -14.42 -14.70
C TYR A 211 -27.08 -14.56 -14.67
N THR A 212 -27.78 -13.63 -14.01
CA THR A 212 -29.25 -13.68 -13.87
C THR A 212 -29.98 -13.10 -15.08
N GLY A 213 -29.34 -12.27 -15.90
CA GLY A 213 -30.01 -11.60 -17.01
C GLY A 213 -29.96 -12.37 -18.33
N ASP A 214 -31.04 -12.27 -19.11
CA ASP A 214 -31.24 -12.98 -20.38
C ASP A 214 -30.21 -12.64 -21.48
N SER A 215 -29.47 -11.52 -21.36
CA SER A 215 -28.47 -11.09 -22.35
C SER A 215 -27.45 -10.09 -21.78
N VAL A 216 -26.18 -10.24 -22.17
CA VAL A 216 -25.04 -9.38 -21.74
C VAL A 216 -25.27 -7.88 -22.05
N VAL A 217 -25.97 -7.57 -23.13
CA VAL A 217 -26.25 -6.18 -23.55
C VAL A 217 -27.26 -5.50 -22.62
N VAL A 218 -28.22 -6.26 -22.09
CA VAL A 218 -29.28 -5.75 -21.20
C VAL A 218 -28.73 -5.55 -19.80
N THR A 219 -27.82 -6.41 -19.35
CA THR A 219 -27.23 -6.36 -18.01
C THR A 219 -26.07 -5.38 -17.87
N ALA A 220 -25.39 -5.00 -18.96
CA ALA A 220 -24.21 -4.13 -18.88
C ALA A 220 -24.45 -2.76 -18.19
N LYS A 221 -25.57 -2.08 -18.50
CA LYS A 221 -25.92 -0.79 -17.87
C LYS A 221 -26.21 -0.93 -16.36
N PRO A 222 -27.10 -1.82 -15.92
CA PRO A 222 -27.37 -2.01 -14.50
C PRO A 222 -26.17 -2.56 -13.71
N THR A 223 -25.36 -3.46 -14.27
CA THR A 223 -24.11 -3.94 -13.63
C THR A 223 -23.15 -2.80 -13.34
N LEU A 224 -22.99 -1.86 -14.28
CA LEU A 224 -22.13 -0.70 -14.11
C LEU A 224 -22.68 0.32 -13.10
N LEU A 225 -24.00 0.55 -13.08
CA LEU A 225 -24.62 1.39 -12.05
C LEU A 225 -24.47 0.78 -10.66
N LEU A 226 -24.71 -0.52 -10.54
CA LEU A 226 -24.54 -1.26 -9.29
C LEU A 226 -23.09 -1.19 -8.81
N SER A 227 -22.12 -1.36 -9.72
CA SER A 227 -20.69 -1.24 -9.41
C SER A 227 -20.31 0.13 -8.85
N ARG A 228 -20.91 1.21 -9.37
CA ARG A 228 -20.68 2.58 -8.86
C ARG A 228 -21.27 2.76 -7.46
N VAL A 229 -22.48 2.25 -7.22
CA VAL A 229 -23.12 2.31 -5.88
C VAL A 229 -22.29 1.52 -4.87
N CYS A 230 -21.92 0.28 -5.21
CA CYS A 230 -21.03 -0.56 -4.40
C CYS A 230 -19.69 0.15 -4.10
N SER A 231 -19.12 0.85 -5.08
CA SER A 231 -17.87 1.60 -4.88
C SER A 231 -18.01 2.73 -3.88
N ILE A 232 -19.10 3.49 -3.93
CA ILE A 232 -19.38 4.56 -2.96
C ILE A 232 -19.56 3.98 -1.55
N ILE A 233 -20.28 2.87 -1.41
CA ILE A 233 -20.50 2.19 -0.13
C ILE A 233 -19.16 1.69 0.45
N MET A 234 -18.31 1.08 -0.36
CA MET A 234 -16.98 0.65 0.06
C MET A 234 -16.13 1.83 0.55
N LEU A 235 -16.11 2.95 -0.19
CA LEU A 235 -15.37 4.15 0.25
C LEU A 235 -15.89 4.74 1.57
N ILE A 236 -17.22 4.73 1.79
CA ILE A 236 -17.81 5.13 3.08
C ILE A 236 -17.36 4.17 4.18
N GLY A 237 -17.39 2.86 3.94
CA GLY A 237 -16.88 1.85 4.86
C GLY A 237 -15.39 2.03 5.18
N TYR A 238 -14.58 2.37 4.18
CA TYR A 238 -13.17 2.68 4.37
C TYR A 238 -12.95 3.93 5.23
N PHE A 239 -13.73 4.99 5.01
CA PHE A 239 -13.64 6.19 5.84
C PHE A 239 -14.03 5.90 7.29
N GLY A 240 -15.09 5.10 7.50
CA GLY A 240 -15.45 4.59 8.82
C GLY A 240 -14.33 3.78 9.46
N TYR A 241 -13.66 2.93 8.68
CA TYR A 241 -12.47 2.18 9.10
C TYR A 241 -11.30 3.10 9.48
N LEU A 242 -11.01 4.14 8.71
CA LEU A 242 -9.96 5.11 9.05
C LEU A 242 -10.26 5.85 10.36
N VAL A 243 -11.52 6.25 10.60
CA VAL A 243 -11.93 6.83 11.88
C VAL A 243 -11.75 5.83 13.02
N PHE A 244 -12.10 4.57 12.78
CA PHE A 244 -11.93 3.49 13.75
C PHE A 244 -10.44 3.26 14.09
N GLN A 245 -9.60 3.15 13.07
CA GLN A 245 -8.17 2.87 13.17
C GLN A 245 -7.38 4.04 13.77
N LEU A 246 -7.67 5.28 13.37
CA LEU A 246 -6.85 6.43 13.72
C LEU A 246 -7.34 7.16 14.98
N TRP A 247 -8.62 6.99 15.36
CA TRP A 247 -9.22 7.74 16.46
C TRP A 247 -9.82 6.84 17.53
N THR A 248 -10.89 6.10 17.23
CA THR A 248 -11.68 5.48 18.31
C THR A 248 -10.98 4.27 18.93
N HIS A 249 -10.27 3.47 18.13
CA HIS A 249 -9.64 2.22 18.57
C HIS A 249 -8.17 2.13 18.15
N ARG A 250 -7.46 3.26 18.22
CA ARG A 250 -6.03 3.35 17.88
C ARG A 250 -5.18 2.29 18.59
N GLN A 251 -5.53 1.97 19.83
CA GLN A 251 -4.84 0.97 20.66
C GLN A 251 -4.89 -0.45 20.08
N PHE A 252 -5.85 -0.77 19.21
CA PHE A 252 -5.92 -2.09 18.55
C PHE A 252 -4.94 -2.22 17.37
N PHE A 253 -4.42 -1.11 16.86
CA PHE A 253 -3.55 -1.08 15.68
C PHE A 253 -2.13 -0.59 16.00
N GLU A 254 -1.90 -0.05 17.20
CA GLU A 254 -0.55 0.21 17.72
C GLU A 254 0.03 -1.12 18.22
N THR A 255 1.11 -1.59 17.59
CA THR A 255 1.78 -2.80 18.05
C THR A 255 2.40 -2.53 19.43
N GLN A 256 2.05 -3.36 20.43
CA GLN A 256 2.73 -3.32 21.71
C GLN A 256 4.17 -3.79 21.49
N GLU A 257 5.13 -2.88 21.64
CA GLU A 257 6.54 -3.25 21.78
C GLU A 257 6.69 -4.03 23.10
N GLU A 258 6.53 -5.35 23.04
CA GLU A 258 7.05 -6.20 24.11
C GLU A 258 8.57 -6.01 24.15
N VAL A 259 9.05 -5.55 25.31
CA VAL A 259 10.47 -5.39 25.63
C VAL A 259 11.06 -6.79 25.73
N ASP A 260 11.42 -7.37 24.59
CA ASP A 260 12.21 -8.60 24.55
C ASP A 260 13.68 -8.18 24.41
N ASP A 261 14.49 -8.48 25.43
CA ASP A 261 15.94 -8.17 25.55
C ASP A 261 16.79 -8.99 24.54
N SER A 262 16.34 -9.09 23.30
CA SER A 262 17.11 -9.66 22.19
C SER A 262 17.50 -8.54 21.22
N ASP A 263 18.73 -8.07 21.42
CA ASP A 263 19.47 -7.20 20.53
C ASP A 263 19.30 -7.59 19.04
N ASP A 264 18.88 -6.62 18.21
CA ASP A 264 19.70 -6.05 17.11
C ASP A 264 18.87 -5.30 16.04
N LEU A 265 17.53 -5.21 16.13
CA LEU A 265 16.72 -4.59 15.06
C LEU A 265 15.60 -3.62 15.47
N THR A 266 15.44 -3.28 16.75
CA THR A 266 14.44 -2.27 17.19
C THR A 266 15.02 -1.23 18.15
N SER A 267 16.24 -0.76 17.89
CA SER A 267 16.70 0.49 18.49
C SER A 267 15.70 1.59 18.11
N GLN A 268 15.18 2.34 19.08
CA GLN A 268 14.31 3.51 18.88
C GLN A 268 14.79 4.34 17.68
N GLU A 269 14.20 4.12 16.49
CA GLU A 269 14.67 4.81 15.30
C GLU A 269 14.10 6.23 15.33
N ALA A 270 14.96 7.18 15.67
CA ALA A 270 14.72 8.59 15.40
C ALA A 270 14.56 8.79 13.88
N PRO A 271 13.77 9.79 13.44
CA PRO A 271 13.63 10.09 12.02
C PRO A 271 15.00 10.41 11.43
N VAL A 272 15.34 9.68 10.37
CA VAL A 272 16.67 9.71 9.74
C VAL A 272 16.76 10.85 8.74
N ILE A 273 15.61 11.22 8.17
CA ILE A 273 15.48 12.21 7.12
C ILE A 273 14.58 13.34 7.63
N GLY A 274 15.00 14.59 7.45
CA GLY A 274 14.18 15.76 7.82
C GLY A 274 12.93 15.89 6.94
N PHE A 275 11.84 16.44 7.50
CA PHE A 275 10.52 16.55 6.86
C PHE A 275 10.53 17.03 5.39
N TRP A 276 11.16 18.18 5.11
CA TRP A 276 11.20 18.75 3.76
C TRP A 276 12.00 17.90 2.77
N SER A 277 13.06 17.25 3.24
CA SER A 277 13.84 16.30 2.43
C SER A 277 13.02 15.05 2.14
N GLY A 278 12.33 14.50 3.15
CA GLY A 278 11.46 13.35 3.00
C GLY A 278 10.35 13.60 1.98
N PHE A 279 9.69 14.76 2.06
CA PHE A 279 8.65 15.15 1.10
C PHE A 279 9.19 15.32 -0.32
N ALA A 280 10.35 15.97 -0.49
CA ALA A 280 10.98 16.13 -1.81
C ALA A 280 11.35 14.78 -2.44
N TRP A 281 11.92 13.86 -1.65
CA TRP A 281 12.23 12.51 -2.08
C TRP A 281 10.99 11.69 -2.40
N LEU A 282 9.92 11.82 -1.59
CA LEU A 282 8.64 11.15 -1.84
C LEU A 282 8.11 11.57 -3.21
N ALA A 283 8.04 12.88 -3.47
CA ALA A 283 7.60 13.42 -4.75
C ALA A 283 8.47 12.94 -5.93
N ALA A 284 9.78 12.91 -5.77
CA ALA A 284 10.71 12.42 -6.79
C ALA A 284 10.50 10.93 -7.09
N MET A 285 10.40 10.08 -6.07
CA MET A 285 10.18 8.64 -6.26
C MET A 285 8.82 8.37 -6.92
N THR A 286 7.76 9.06 -6.49
CA THR A 286 6.44 8.97 -7.11
C THR A 286 6.47 9.38 -8.59
N ALA A 287 7.23 10.41 -8.97
CA ALA A 287 7.37 10.81 -10.37
C ALA A 287 8.10 9.74 -11.21
N VAL A 288 9.13 9.10 -10.65
CA VAL A 288 9.83 7.99 -11.33
C VAL A 288 8.91 6.77 -11.46
N ILE A 289 8.12 6.44 -10.43
CA ILE A 289 7.10 5.38 -10.50
C ILE A 289 6.10 5.68 -11.60
N ALA A 290 5.63 6.93 -11.72
CA ALA A 290 4.71 7.32 -12.78
C ALA A 290 5.30 7.10 -14.18
N LEU A 291 6.56 7.51 -14.39
CA LEU A 291 7.29 7.28 -15.64
C LEU A 291 7.43 5.79 -15.97
N LEU A 292 7.87 4.97 -15.00
CA LEU A 292 8.00 3.52 -15.23
C LEU A 292 6.64 2.83 -15.41
N SER A 293 5.60 3.29 -14.72
CA SER A 293 4.24 2.77 -14.88
C SER A 293 3.71 3.03 -16.30
N GLU A 294 3.99 4.20 -16.87
CA GLU A 294 3.67 4.48 -18.27
C GLU A 294 4.37 3.49 -19.22
N PHE A 295 5.64 3.16 -18.97
CA PHE A 295 6.38 2.17 -19.75
C PHE A 295 5.80 0.76 -19.60
N VAL A 296 5.55 0.31 -18.36
CA VAL A 296 4.96 -1.00 -18.06
C VAL A 296 3.62 -1.15 -18.78
N VAL A 297 2.72 -0.20 -18.58
CA VAL A 297 1.40 -0.25 -19.21
C VAL A 297 1.53 -0.16 -20.73
N GLY A 298 2.40 0.70 -21.27
CA GLY A 298 2.57 0.87 -22.71
C GLY A 298 3.17 -0.34 -23.44
N THR A 299 3.90 -1.21 -22.74
CA THR A 299 4.63 -2.34 -23.33
C THR A 299 4.06 -3.72 -22.99
N ILE A 300 3.01 -3.78 -22.15
CA ILE A 300 2.46 -5.03 -21.62
C ILE A 300 1.95 -5.99 -22.71
N GLU A 301 1.29 -5.51 -23.77
CA GLU A 301 0.80 -6.38 -24.85
C GLU A 301 1.95 -6.94 -25.67
N ASN A 302 2.94 -6.12 -26.02
CA ASN A 302 4.09 -6.56 -26.82
C ASN A 302 4.97 -7.53 -26.02
N ALA A 303 5.10 -7.32 -24.71
CA ALA A 303 5.74 -8.27 -23.80
C ALA A 303 4.96 -9.59 -23.72
N SER A 304 3.63 -9.53 -23.60
CA SER A 304 2.73 -10.69 -23.59
C SER A 304 2.88 -11.54 -24.86
N GLU A 305 2.85 -10.93 -26.03
CA GLU A 305 3.02 -11.61 -27.32
C GLU A 305 4.41 -12.25 -27.45
N SER A 306 5.47 -11.52 -27.06
CA SER A 306 6.85 -12.02 -27.15
C SER A 306 7.15 -13.15 -26.17
N TRP A 307 6.56 -13.12 -24.97
CA TRP A 307 6.78 -14.16 -23.95
C TRP A 307 5.84 -15.35 -24.09
N GLY A 308 4.77 -15.22 -24.90
CA GLY A 308 3.75 -16.26 -25.05
C GLY A 308 2.89 -16.45 -23.80
N ILE A 309 2.76 -15.40 -22.98
CA ILE A 309 2.02 -15.42 -21.70
C ILE A 309 0.87 -14.42 -21.80
N SER A 310 -0.31 -14.75 -21.27
CA SER A 310 -1.49 -13.87 -21.35
C SER A 310 -1.31 -12.55 -20.57
N VAL A 311 -1.88 -11.46 -21.10
CA VAL A 311 -1.92 -10.15 -20.39
C VAL A 311 -2.60 -10.29 -19.03
N SER A 312 -3.61 -11.14 -18.92
CA SER A 312 -4.29 -11.44 -17.65
C SER A 312 -3.34 -12.07 -16.63
N PHE A 313 -2.52 -13.06 -17.03
CA PHE A 313 -1.54 -13.67 -16.14
C PHE A 313 -0.48 -12.67 -15.69
N ILE A 314 0.06 -11.88 -16.62
CA ILE A 314 1.04 -10.82 -16.30
C ILE A 314 0.42 -9.84 -15.29
N SER A 315 -0.83 -9.45 -15.51
CA SER A 315 -1.52 -8.46 -14.69
C SER A 315 -1.87 -9.00 -13.30
N ILE A 316 -2.35 -10.25 -13.17
CA ILE A 316 -2.82 -10.81 -11.89
C ILE A 316 -1.70 -11.44 -11.05
N ILE A 317 -0.62 -11.94 -11.67
CA ILE A 317 0.48 -12.60 -10.96
C ILE A 317 1.71 -11.68 -10.91
N LEU A 318 2.19 -11.19 -12.05
CA LEU A 318 3.50 -10.54 -12.11
C LEU A 318 3.49 -9.11 -11.56
N LEU A 319 2.50 -8.28 -11.92
CA LEU A 319 2.41 -6.89 -11.44
C LEU A 319 2.30 -6.81 -9.90
N PRO A 320 1.43 -7.59 -9.23
CA PRO A 320 1.30 -7.56 -7.78
C PRO A 320 2.56 -7.96 -7.02
N ILE A 321 3.27 -8.97 -7.51
CA ILE A 321 4.52 -9.42 -6.89
C ILE A 321 5.53 -8.29 -6.85
N VAL A 322 5.61 -7.49 -7.91
CA VAL A 322 6.53 -6.35 -8.03
C VAL A 322 6.08 -5.17 -7.16
N GLY A 323 4.79 -4.80 -7.24
CA GLY A 323 4.23 -3.67 -6.48
C GLY A 323 4.33 -3.86 -4.97
N ASN A 324 4.01 -5.08 -4.50
CA ASN A 324 3.96 -5.39 -3.08
C ASN A 324 5.25 -6.05 -2.55
N ALA A 325 6.31 -6.18 -3.35
CA ALA A 325 7.53 -6.93 -3.00
C ALA A 325 8.14 -6.53 -1.65
N ALA A 326 8.11 -5.23 -1.34
CA ALA A 326 8.59 -4.68 -0.09
C ALA A 326 7.77 -5.20 1.12
N GLU A 327 6.45 -5.12 0.99
CA GLU A 327 5.50 -5.57 2.00
C GLU A 327 5.60 -7.08 2.21
N HIS A 328 5.78 -7.84 1.12
CA HIS A 328 6.00 -9.27 1.14
C HIS A 328 7.24 -9.62 1.97
N ALA A 329 8.38 -9.00 1.65
CA ALA A 329 9.64 -9.31 2.31
C ALA A 329 9.59 -8.93 3.80
N GLY A 330 9.01 -7.78 4.14
CA GLY A 330 8.85 -7.37 5.53
C GLY A 330 7.94 -8.29 6.34
N ALA A 331 6.79 -8.68 5.79
CA ALA A 331 5.85 -9.61 6.44
C ALA A 331 6.51 -10.97 6.74
N ILE A 332 7.31 -11.50 5.80
CA ILE A 332 8.06 -12.75 5.98
C ILE A 332 9.12 -12.59 7.08
N ILE A 333 9.90 -11.49 7.07
CA ILE A 333 10.94 -11.23 8.09
C ILE A 333 10.32 -11.17 9.50
N PHE A 334 9.17 -10.51 9.67
CA PHE A 334 8.49 -10.46 10.97
C PHE A 334 7.94 -11.82 11.39
N ALA A 335 7.44 -12.63 10.45
CA ALA A 335 6.99 -13.98 10.74
C ALA A 335 8.13 -14.89 11.20
N PHE A 336 9.33 -14.78 10.60
CA PHE A 336 10.53 -15.48 11.07
C PHE A 336 10.89 -15.10 12.51
N LYS A 337 10.76 -13.82 12.85
CA LYS A 337 11.00 -13.29 14.21
C LYS A 337 9.87 -13.60 15.20
N ASN A 338 8.93 -14.47 14.85
CA ASN A 338 7.79 -14.83 15.68
C ASN A 338 6.86 -13.63 16.02
N LYS A 339 6.86 -12.58 15.20
CA LYS A 339 5.95 -11.43 15.32
C LYS A 339 4.81 -11.55 14.32
N LEU A 340 3.99 -12.60 14.47
CA LEU A 340 2.90 -12.89 13.52
C LEU A 340 1.85 -11.79 13.47
N ASP A 341 1.58 -11.08 14.56
CA ASP A 341 0.64 -9.94 14.59
C ASP A 341 0.99 -8.87 13.54
N ILE A 342 2.28 -8.54 13.46
CA ILE A 342 2.78 -7.55 12.50
C ILE A 342 2.63 -8.09 11.08
N SER A 343 3.01 -9.35 10.85
CA SER A 343 2.93 -9.98 9.54
C SER A 343 1.49 -10.06 9.01
N LEU A 344 0.56 -10.52 9.85
CA LEU A 344 -0.88 -10.58 9.58
C LEU A 344 -1.46 -9.18 9.36
N GLY A 345 -1.07 -8.21 10.20
CA GLY A 345 -1.50 -6.82 10.08
C GLY A 345 -1.06 -6.16 8.77
N VAL A 346 0.14 -6.45 8.29
CA VAL A 346 0.64 -5.98 6.98
C VAL A 346 -0.18 -6.62 5.84
N ALA A 347 -0.27 -7.95 5.81
CA ALA A 347 -0.93 -8.67 4.72
C ALA A 347 -2.44 -8.38 4.64
N LEU A 348 -3.17 -8.52 5.75
CA LEU A 348 -4.61 -8.26 5.78
C LEU A 348 -4.90 -6.76 5.62
N GLY A 349 -4.09 -5.88 6.22
CA GLY A 349 -4.29 -4.44 6.12
C GLY A 349 -4.13 -3.93 4.68
N SER A 350 -3.08 -4.35 3.99
CA SER A 350 -2.83 -3.99 2.59
C SER A 350 -3.95 -4.54 1.68
N ALA A 351 -4.34 -5.81 1.84
CA ALA A 351 -5.48 -6.39 1.12
C ALA A 351 -6.80 -5.63 1.33
N THR A 352 -7.13 -5.27 2.59
CA THR A 352 -8.34 -4.49 2.91
C THR A 352 -8.29 -3.09 2.29
N GLN A 353 -7.12 -2.43 2.32
CA GLN A 353 -6.95 -1.11 1.71
C GLN A 353 -7.15 -1.18 0.19
N ILE A 354 -6.56 -2.16 -0.49
CA ILE A 354 -6.73 -2.31 -1.93
C ILE A 354 -8.21 -2.59 -2.27
N ALA A 355 -8.85 -3.51 -1.54
CA ALA A 355 -10.23 -3.93 -1.81
C ALA A 355 -11.26 -2.83 -1.55
N VAL A 356 -11.16 -2.12 -0.43
CA VAL A 356 -12.20 -1.19 0.05
C VAL A 356 -11.88 0.27 -0.28
N PHE A 357 -10.64 0.58 -0.68
CA PHE A 357 -10.23 1.93 -1.10
C PHE A 357 -9.73 2.00 -2.55
N VAL A 358 -8.67 1.26 -2.92
CA VAL A 358 -8.03 1.43 -4.25
C VAL A 358 -8.95 1.01 -5.40
N VAL A 359 -9.57 -0.17 -5.29
CA VAL A 359 -10.54 -0.68 -6.28
C VAL A 359 -11.72 0.28 -6.50
N PRO A 360 -12.48 0.69 -5.47
CA PRO A 360 -13.59 1.60 -5.68
C PRO A 360 -13.16 2.99 -6.11
N LEU A 361 -12.00 3.47 -5.67
CA LEU A 361 -11.43 4.72 -6.15
C LEU A 361 -11.17 4.67 -7.67
N CYS A 362 -10.64 3.55 -8.18
CA CYS A 362 -10.44 3.35 -9.62
C CYS A 362 -11.76 3.38 -10.39
N VAL A 363 -12.85 2.81 -9.86
CA VAL A 363 -14.19 2.88 -10.49
C VAL A 363 -14.73 4.32 -10.51
N VAL A 364 -14.51 5.08 -9.43
CA VAL A 364 -14.92 6.50 -9.38
C VAL A 364 -14.09 7.34 -10.37
N ILE A 365 -12.77 7.13 -10.42
CA ILE A 365 -11.89 7.81 -11.38
C ILE A 365 -12.30 7.46 -12.82
N SER A 366 -12.56 6.18 -13.11
CA SER A 366 -13.01 5.77 -14.44
C SER A 366 -14.33 6.46 -14.81
N TRP A 367 -15.25 6.60 -13.85
CA TRP A 367 -16.52 7.29 -14.07
C TRP A 367 -16.30 8.76 -14.43
N ILE A 368 -15.41 9.47 -13.73
CA ILE A 368 -15.06 10.86 -14.04
C ILE A 368 -14.42 10.97 -15.42
N CYS A 369 -13.54 10.03 -15.80
CA CYS A 369 -12.89 9.98 -17.10
C CYS A 369 -13.82 9.49 -18.25
N GLY A 370 -15.08 9.14 -17.98
CA GLY A 370 -15.99 8.59 -18.97
C GLY A 370 -15.68 7.16 -19.42
N ILE A 371 -14.83 6.45 -18.67
CA ILE A 371 -14.42 5.07 -18.93
C ILE A 371 -15.33 4.11 -18.15
N LYS A 372 -15.85 3.10 -18.83
CA LYS A 372 -16.73 2.09 -18.26
C LYS A 372 -15.89 0.99 -17.59
N MET A 373 -15.56 1.19 -16.32
CA MET A 373 -15.06 0.13 -15.43
C MET A 373 -16.19 -0.27 -14.49
N ASP A 374 -16.45 -1.57 -14.40
CA ASP A 374 -17.36 -2.16 -13.42
C ASP A 374 -16.56 -3.03 -12.44
N LEU A 375 -17.23 -3.55 -11.40
CA LEU A 375 -16.67 -4.45 -10.40
C LEU A 375 -16.92 -5.93 -10.75
N ASP A 376 -17.29 -6.23 -12.00
CA ASP A 376 -17.41 -7.62 -12.44
C ASP A 376 -16.01 -8.17 -12.73
N PHE A 377 -15.48 -8.89 -11.76
CA PHE A 377 -14.18 -9.54 -11.84
C PHE A 377 -14.25 -10.93 -12.48
N ASN A 378 -15.40 -11.43 -12.94
CA ASN A 378 -15.62 -12.85 -13.30
C ASN A 378 -15.59 -13.82 -12.09
N LEU A 379 -16.01 -15.07 -12.34
CA LEU A 379 -16.29 -16.08 -11.33
C LEU A 379 -15.03 -16.68 -10.70
N LEU A 380 -13.98 -16.90 -11.49
CA LEU A 380 -12.74 -17.52 -11.02
C LEU A 380 -12.05 -16.61 -9.98
N GLU A 381 -12.02 -15.33 -10.30
CA GLU A 381 -11.50 -14.20 -9.55
C GLU A 381 -12.25 -14.03 -8.23
N THR A 382 -13.57 -13.92 -8.31
CA THR A 382 -14.42 -13.71 -7.13
C THR A 382 -14.44 -14.94 -6.23
N GLY A 383 -14.40 -16.15 -6.81
CA GLY A 383 -14.29 -17.40 -6.07
C GLY A 383 -12.95 -17.53 -5.34
N SER A 384 -11.84 -17.12 -5.98
CA SER A 384 -10.52 -17.14 -5.35
C SER A 384 -10.42 -16.16 -4.17
N LEU A 385 -11.01 -14.97 -4.29
CA LEU A 385 -11.11 -14.00 -3.21
C LEU A 385 -11.93 -14.56 -2.04
N ALA A 386 -13.06 -15.21 -2.30
CA ALA A 386 -13.90 -15.81 -1.27
C ALA A 386 -13.17 -16.89 -0.45
N LEU A 387 -12.39 -17.74 -1.11
CA LEU A 387 -11.60 -18.79 -0.45
C LEU A 387 -10.49 -18.22 0.44
N SER A 388 -9.93 -17.07 0.06
CA SER A 388 -8.80 -16.46 0.78
C SER A 388 -9.15 -15.82 2.14
N ILE A 389 -10.45 -15.55 2.39
CA ILE A 389 -10.93 -14.85 3.60
C ILE A 389 -11.28 -15.83 4.74
N ILE A 390 -11.41 -17.12 4.45
CA ILE A 390 -11.86 -18.12 5.43
C ILE A 390 -10.65 -18.63 6.24
N ASP A 391 -10.52 -18.18 7.49
CA ASP A 391 -10.14 -18.96 8.69
C ASP A 391 -9.25 -18.18 9.71
N GLY A 392 -9.42 -18.47 11.01
CA GLY A 392 -8.85 -17.73 12.15
C GLY A 392 -7.79 -18.48 12.98
N THR A 393 -7.19 -19.56 12.48
CA THR A 393 -6.07 -20.26 13.13
C THR A 393 -4.78 -20.14 12.33
N SER A 394 -3.62 -20.10 13.00
CA SER A 394 -2.30 -19.91 12.37
C SER A 394 -1.43 -21.15 12.59
N HIS A 395 -1.34 -22.01 11.58
CA HIS A 395 -0.44 -23.17 11.56
C HIS A 395 0.32 -23.21 10.24
N TYR A 396 1.54 -23.76 10.24
CA TYR A 396 2.37 -23.85 9.04
C TYR A 396 1.67 -24.56 7.88
N MET A 397 0.82 -25.56 8.18
CA MET A 397 0.00 -26.26 7.18
C MET A 397 -1.00 -25.34 6.48
N LYS A 398 -1.57 -24.37 7.19
CA LYS A 398 -2.43 -23.36 6.57
C LYS A 398 -1.64 -22.47 5.62
N GLY A 399 -0.45 -22.03 6.03
CA GLY A 399 0.45 -21.29 5.15
C GLY A 399 0.78 -22.07 3.87
N PHE A 400 1.09 -23.36 4.00
CA PHE A 400 1.34 -24.23 2.86
C PHE A 400 0.13 -24.36 1.92
N VAL A 401 -1.08 -24.56 2.47
CA VAL A 401 -2.31 -24.64 1.68
C VAL A 401 -2.57 -23.33 0.93
N LEU A 402 -2.41 -22.17 1.58
CA LEU A 402 -2.57 -20.85 0.94
C LEU A 402 -1.59 -20.67 -0.24
N LEU A 403 -0.35 -21.11 -0.10
CA LEU A 403 0.64 -21.10 -1.19
C LEU A 403 0.23 -22.01 -2.35
N LEU A 404 -0.24 -23.23 -2.05
CA LEU A 404 -0.76 -24.13 -3.08
C LEU A 404 -1.97 -23.53 -3.79
N CYS A 405 -2.88 -22.88 -3.07
CA CYS A 405 -4.01 -22.17 -3.68
C CYS A 405 -3.52 -21.05 -4.62
N TYR A 406 -2.54 -20.25 -4.22
CA TYR A 406 -1.96 -19.21 -5.09
C TYR A 406 -1.34 -19.80 -6.37
N ILE A 407 -0.60 -20.91 -6.26
CA ILE A 407 -0.01 -21.61 -7.42
C ILE A 407 -1.10 -22.14 -8.35
N VAL A 408 -2.15 -22.77 -7.81
CA VAL A 408 -3.27 -23.29 -8.60
C VAL A 408 -4.00 -22.15 -9.33
N ILE A 409 -4.27 -21.03 -8.65
CA ILE A 409 -4.87 -19.84 -9.27
C ILE A 409 -3.96 -19.32 -10.39
N GLY A 410 -2.65 -19.18 -10.13
CA GLY A 410 -1.67 -18.79 -11.14
C GLY A 410 -1.69 -19.71 -12.36
N ALA A 411 -1.74 -21.04 -12.15
CA ALA A 411 -1.86 -22.01 -13.23
C ALA A 411 -3.17 -21.85 -14.02
N CYS A 412 -4.30 -21.57 -13.34
CA CYS A 412 -5.56 -21.30 -14.03
C CYS A 412 -5.48 -20.07 -14.95
N PHE A 413 -4.85 -18.97 -14.51
CA PHE A 413 -4.65 -17.77 -15.33
C PHE A 413 -3.60 -17.95 -16.43
N PHE A 414 -2.64 -18.84 -16.22
CA PHE A 414 -1.64 -19.19 -17.23
C PHE A 414 -2.28 -19.98 -18.39
N VAL A 415 -3.18 -20.91 -18.07
CA VAL A 415 -3.87 -21.75 -19.07
C VAL A 415 -5.03 -21.03 -19.73
N SER A 416 -5.71 -20.13 -19.03
CA SER A 416 -6.86 -19.37 -19.57
C SER A 416 -6.39 -18.42 -20.68
N PRO A 417 -6.72 -18.67 -21.96
CA PRO A 417 -6.43 -17.73 -23.02
C PRO A 417 -7.42 -16.57 -22.89
N THR A 418 -6.95 -15.38 -22.52
CA THR A 418 -7.79 -14.19 -22.69
C THR A 418 -7.99 -14.00 -24.20
N PRO A 419 -9.24 -13.98 -24.70
CA PRO A 419 -9.46 -13.79 -26.12
C PRO A 419 -9.07 -12.35 -26.49
N THR A 420 -7.93 -12.21 -27.17
CA THR A 420 -7.53 -11.00 -27.91
C THR A 420 -8.48 -10.67 -29.08
N LEU A 421 -9.54 -11.46 -29.28
CA LEU A 421 -10.36 -11.53 -30.50
C LEU A 421 -11.58 -10.59 -30.55
N SER A 422 -11.54 -9.42 -29.89
CA SER A 422 -12.56 -8.36 -30.07
C SER A 422 -11.97 -6.94 -30.22
N PHE A 423 -10.67 -6.78 -29.95
CA PHE A 423 -10.03 -5.46 -29.93
C PHE A 423 -9.68 -4.90 -31.31
N GLY A 424 -9.45 -5.75 -32.31
CA GLY A 424 -9.09 -5.32 -33.67
C GLY A 424 -10.22 -4.61 -34.40
N LEU A 425 -11.46 -5.10 -34.29
CA LEU A 425 -12.62 -4.53 -34.98
C LEU A 425 -13.12 -3.22 -34.33
N LEU A 426 -13.03 -3.12 -33.00
CA LEU A 426 -13.43 -1.91 -32.26
C LEU A 426 -12.39 -0.79 -32.34
N LYS A 427 -11.08 -1.09 -32.44
CA LYS A 427 -10.05 -0.07 -32.73
C LYS A 427 -10.31 0.60 -34.09
N SER A 428 -10.67 -0.16 -35.13
CA SER A 428 -10.97 0.40 -36.44
C SER A 428 -12.17 1.37 -36.43
N LEU A 429 -13.12 1.21 -35.50
CA LEU A 429 -14.29 2.08 -35.36
C LEU A 429 -14.04 3.26 -34.41
N ALA A 430 -13.17 3.13 -33.41
CA ALA A 430 -12.88 4.18 -32.43
C ALA A 430 -11.79 5.18 -32.87
N ILE A 431 -10.97 4.84 -33.88
CA ILE A 431 -9.92 5.73 -34.39
C ILE A 431 -10.48 6.95 -35.14
N HIS A 432 -11.77 6.95 -35.53
CA HIS A 432 -12.37 8.09 -36.23
C HIS A 432 -12.87 9.24 -35.33
N THR A 433 -12.70 9.17 -34.00
CA THR A 433 -13.17 10.23 -33.08
C THR A 433 -12.12 10.81 -32.13
N ARG A 434 -10.84 10.44 -32.24
CA ARG A 434 -9.82 10.96 -31.31
C ARG A 434 -8.61 11.56 -32.00
N ASN A 435 -8.64 12.89 -32.13
CA ASN A 435 -7.42 13.69 -32.25
C ASN A 435 -7.49 15.07 -31.56
N ALA A 436 -8.47 15.33 -30.68
CA ALA A 436 -8.59 16.63 -29.99
C ALA A 436 -8.46 16.58 -28.44
N ASP A 437 -8.75 15.44 -27.79
CA ASP A 437 -8.92 15.43 -26.31
C ASP A 437 -7.73 14.85 -25.50
N ALA A 438 -6.71 14.29 -26.17
CA ALA A 438 -5.60 13.61 -25.50
C ALA A 438 -4.70 14.55 -24.67
N GLN A 439 -4.65 15.83 -25.03
CA GLN A 439 -3.78 16.81 -24.37
C GLN A 439 -4.43 17.46 -23.13
N GLN A 440 -5.77 17.43 -23.03
CA GLN A 440 -6.52 17.98 -21.89
C GLN A 440 -6.75 16.94 -20.78
N MET A 441 -6.85 15.65 -21.13
CA MET A 441 -6.95 14.53 -20.18
C MET A 441 -5.65 14.26 -19.40
N GLY A 442 -4.50 14.44 -20.04
CA GLY A 442 -3.19 14.35 -19.38
C GLY A 442 -3.03 15.37 -18.25
N CYS A 443 -3.52 16.61 -18.44
CA CYS A 443 -3.47 17.65 -17.41
C CYS A 443 -4.39 17.37 -16.21
N ILE A 444 -5.56 16.75 -16.42
CA ILE A 444 -6.48 16.39 -15.34
C ILE A 444 -5.92 15.23 -14.51
N CYS A 445 -5.26 14.25 -15.15
CA CYS A 445 -4.65 13.13 -14.44
C CYS A 445 -3.35 13.52 -13.71
N TYR A 446 -2.51 14.37 -14.32
CA TYR A 446 -1.42 15.03 -13.59
C TYR A 446 -1.95 15.87 -12.43
N SER A 447 -3.11 16.53 -12.60
CA SER A 447 -3.77 17.24 -11.49
C SER A 447 -4.36 16.31 -10.45
N LEU A 448 -4.78 15.07 -10.76
CA LEU A 448 -5.24 14.08 -9.78
C LEU A 448 -4.07 13.48 -8.99
N ILE A 449 -2.94 13.20 -9.65
CA ILE A 449 -1.67 12.83 -9.00
C ILE A 449 -1.18 13.98 -8.11
N LEU A 450 -1.21 15.22 -8.62
CA LEU A 450 -0.92 16.44 -7.85
C LEU A 450 -2.01 16.79 -6.83
N MET A 451 -3.25 16.29 -6.94
CA MET A 451 -4.29 16.40 -5.91
C MET A 451 -4.01 15.43 -4.77
N GLY A 452 -3.37 14.29 -5.01
CA GLY A 452 -2.72 13.51 -3.95
C GLY A 452 -1.74 14.37 -3.14
N PHE A 453 -0.93 15.19 -3.81
CA PHE A 453 -0.02 16.16 -3.18
C PHE A 453 -0.72 17.41 -2.62
N SER A 454 -1.86 17.85 -3.18
CA SER A 454 -2.63 19.00 -2.72
C SER A 454 -3.56 18.64 -1.56
N CYS A 455 -3.97 17.37 -1.43
CA CYS A 455 -4.54 16.80 -0.21
C CYS A 455 -3.57 16.99 0.95
N LEU A 456 -2.27 16.68 0.80
CA LEU A 456 -1.29 16.96 1.86
C LEU A 456 -1.28 18.44 2.32
N LYS A 457 -1.50 19.38 1.41
CA LYS A 457 -1.49 20.82 1.69
C LYS A 457 -2.83 21.36 2.22
N SER A 458 -3.96 20.88 1.69
CA SER A 458 -5.32 21.29 2.08
C SER A 458 -5.74 20.68 3.43
N TYR A 459 -5.26 19.48 3.76
CA TYR A 459 -5.54 18.83 5.04
C TYR A 459 -4.81 19.53 6.20
N SER A 460 -3.61 20.10 5.98
CA SER A 460 -2.94 20.93 6.98
C SER A 460 -3.74 22.18 7.37
N PHE A 461 -4.52 22.76 6.43
CA PHE A 461 -5.39 23.91 6.69
C PHE A 461 -6.75 23.51 7.29
N SER A 462 -7.32 22.39 6.82
CA SER A 462 -8.59 21.87 7.32
C SER A 462 -8.48 21.31 8.75
N LEU A 463 -7.34 20.72 9.11
CA LEU A 463 -7.05 20.19 10.46
C LEU A 463 -6.98 21.29 11.53
N VAL A 464 -6.49 22.49 11.23
CA VAL A 464 -6.50 23.61 12.19
C VAL A 464 -7.94 24.08 12.49
N SER A 465 -8.81 24.05 11.47
CA SER A 465 -10.23 24.40 11.61
C SER A 465 -11.03 23.31 12.33
N ILE A 466 -10.77 22.03 12.03
CA ILE A 466 -11.38 20.88 12.68
C ILE A 466 -10.88 20.73 14.12
N TYR A 467 -9.59 20.93 14.39
CA TYR A 467 -9.02 20.95 15.75
C TYR A 467 -9.65 22.04 16.62
N LYS A 468 -9.88 23.25 16.08
CA LYS A 468 -10.59 24.32 16.79
C LYS A 468 -12.05 23.98 17.08
N ARG A 469 -12.76 23.34 16.13
CA ARG A 469 -14.15 22.89 16.34
C ARG A 469 -14.25 21.71 17.30
N LEU A 470 -13.30 20.79 17.30
CA LEU A 470 -13.24 19.66 18.23
C LEU A 470 -12.82 20.08 19.64
N HIS A 471 -11.97 21.09 19.78
CA HIS A 471 -11.67 21.69 21.08
C HIS A 471 -12.91 22.39 21.66
N ALA A 472 -13.71 23.09 20.83
CA ALA A 472 -14.97 23.66 21.25
C ALA A 472 -15.98 22.57 21.69
N PHE A 473 -16.08 21.48 20.92
CA PHE A 473 -16.95 20.35 21.24
C PHE A 473 -16.53 19.58 22.51
N ARG A 474 -15.22 19.52 22.80
CA ARG A 474 -14.68 18.93 24.04
C ARG A 474 -15.07 19.76 25.27
N VAL A 475 -15.02 21.09 25.17
CA VAL A 475 -15.44 22.00 26.25
C VAL A 475 -16.94 21.88 26.52
N GLU A 476 -17.74 21.67 25.47
CA GLU A 476 -19.19 21.44 25.57
C GLU A 476 -19.51 20.08 26.21
N MET A 477 -18.79 19.02 25.84
CA MET A 477 -18.89 17.68 26.45
C MET A 477 -18.47 17.67 27.93
N ASP A 478 -17.40 18.37 28.30
CA ASP A 478 -16.97 18.48 29.70
C ASP A 478 -18.00 19.26 30.55
N SER A 479 -18.73 20.22 29.95
CA SER A 479 -19.84 20.92 30.60
C SER A 479 -21.08 20.01 30.77
N VAL A 480 -21.39 19.19 29.77
CA VAL A 480 -22.49 18.21 29.84
C VAL A 480 -22.17 17.12 30.85
N GLN A 481 -20.92 16.65 30.92
CA GLN A 481 -20.48 15.64 31.86
C GLN A 481 -20.48 16.15 33.32
N LYS A 482 -20.12 17.42 33.55
CA LYS A 482 -20.27 18.07 34.87
C LYS A 482 -21.73 18.23 35.30
N ASN A 483 -22.62 18.56 34.37
CA ASN A 483 -24.04 18.67 34.66
C ASN A 483 -24.70 17.31 34.90
N LEU A 484 -24.24 16.26 34.21
CA LEU A 484 -24.68 14.88 34.49
C LEU A 484 -24.16 14.35 35.83
N SER A 485 -22.94 14.69 36.26
CA SER A 485 -22.44 14.29 37.58
C SER A 485 -23.21 14.95 38.72
N LEU A 486 -23.65 16.21 38.55
CA LEU A 486 -24.50 16.90 39.53
C LEU A 486 -25.93 16.32 39.59
N PHE A 487 -26.42 15.74 38.49
CA PHE A 487 -27.75 15.12 38.42
C PHE A 487 -27.80 13.71 39.06
N PHE A 488 -26.65 13.11 39.35
CA PHE A 488 -26.54 11.80 40.01
C PHE A 488 -26.13 11.90 41.49
N GLU A 489 -25.90 13.10 42.02
CA GLU A 489 -25.59 13.38 43.45
C GLU A 489 -26.76 14.00 44.24
N GLU A 490 -27.89 14.32 43.59
CA GLU A 490 -29.21 14.55 44.22
C GLU A 490 -30.08 13.28 44.13
#